data_AF-A0A1C0SSX1-F1
#
_entry.id   AF-A0A1C0SSX1-F1
#
_cell.length_a   1.000
_cell.length_b   1.000
_cell.length_c   1.000
_cell.angle_alpha   90.00
_cell.angle_beta   90.00
_cell.angle_gamma   90.00
#
_symmetry.space_group_name_H-M   'P 1'
#
loop_
_entity.id
_entity.type
_entity.pdbx_description
1 polymer ?
#
loop_
_entity_poly.entity_id
_entity_poly.type
_entity_poly.pdbx_seq_one_letter_code
_entity_poly.pdbx_strand_id
1 'polypeptide(L)'
;MQQRVIGALVSNRVARKLVDAQSLLTAYLVASLLEGVTTLAVVFAPNHALATAMLIIGGMPEMVAFAAYFTLIQQRLSLERQAVFYALSLPLMDLFMVAGVLAGTLYSDGWMTLRQFWFIAGASAILPVLPFLAWRPLSRST
;
A
#
# COMPACT_ATOMS: atom_id res chain seq x y z
N MET A 1 35.08 18.86 -11.40
CA MET A 1 33.80 19.43 -11.91
C MET A 1 32.82 18.37 -12.47
N GLN A 2 33.30 17.24 -13.03
CA GLN A 2 32.45 16.19 -13.63
C GLN A 2 31.57 15.38 -12.65
N GLN A 3 32.01 15.11 -11.42
CA GLN A 3 31.23 14.32 -10.44
C GLN A 3 29.90 14.99 -10.04
N ARG A 4 29.84 16.33 -9.99
CA ARG A 4 28.62 17.08 -9.65
C ARG A 4 27.57 17.03 -10.76
N VAL A 5 28.00 16.98 -12.03
CA VAL A 5 27.09 16.91 -13.19
C VAL A 5 26.48 15.52 -13.31
N ILE A 6 27.28 14.46 -13.09
CA ILE A 6 26.78 13.08 -13.05
C ILE A 6 25.82 12.90 -11.86
N GLY A 7 26.19 13.39 -10.67
CA GLY A 7 25.31 13.38 -9.50
C GLY A 7 24.00 14.14 -9.74
N ALA A 8 24.05 15.31 -10.37
CA ALA A 8 22.86 16.08 -10.71
C ALA A 8 21.99 15.41 -11.78
N LEU A 9 22.56 14.72 -12.76
CA LEU A 9 21.82 13.98 -13.78
C LEU A 9 21.16 12.72 -13.23
N VAL A 10 21.87 11.96 -12.39
CA VAL A 10 21.33 10.79 -11.69
C VAL A 10 20.25 11.23 -10.71
N SER A 11 20.51 12.27 -9.91
CA SER A 11 19.52 12.85 -8.99
C SER A 11 18.31 13.40 -9.72
N ASN A 12 18.48 14.11 -10.83
CA ASN A 12 17.36 14.64 -11.63
C ASN A 12 16.56 13.54 -12.34
N ARG A 13 17.20 12.43 -12.78
CA ARG A 13 16.48 11.26 -13.31
C ARG A 13 15.73 10.49 -12.24
N VAL A 14 16.35 10.28 -11.09
CA VAL A 14 15.73 9.60 -9.94
C VAL A 14 14.59 10.47 -9.39
N ALA A 15 14.82 11.77 -9.21
CA ALA A 15 13.80 12.74 -8.84
C ALA A 15 12.67 12.79 -9.86
N ARG A 16 12.94 12.82 -11.17
CA ARG A 16 11.87 12.76 -12.19
C ARG A 16 11.08 11.46 -12.15
N LYS A 17 11.71 10.31 -11.89
CA LYS A 17 10.98 9.04 -11.69
C LYS A 17 10.18 9.02 -10.39
N LEU A 18 10.69 9.64 -9.33
CA LEU A 18 10.00 9.82 -8.04
C LEU A 18 8.90 10.89 -8.11
N VAL A 19 8.90 11.74 -9.15
CA VAL A 19 7.92 12.82 -9.35
C VAL A 19 6.93 12.52 -10.48
N ASP A 20 7.20 11.52 -11.32
CA ASP A 20 6.25 11.09 -12.32
C ASP A 20 5.07 10.38 -11.65
N ALA A 21 3.91 11.03 -11.68
CA ALA A 21 2.70 10.54 -11.05
C ALA A 21 2.24 9.17 -11.56
N GLN A 22 2.54 8.82 -12.83
CA GLN A 22 2.21 7.49 -13.35
C GLN A 22 3.13 6.42 -12.75
N SER A 23 4.42 6.73 -12.59
CA SER A 23 5.37 5.89 -11.88
C SER A 23 5.00 5.73 -10.40
N LEU A 24 4.59 6.82 -9.72
CA LEU A 24 4.11 6.79 -8.34
C LEU A 24 2.83 5.98 -8.18
N LEU A 25 1.85 6.15 -9.07
CA LEU A 25 0.62 5.35 -9.06
C LEU A 25 0.93 3.86 -9.28
N THR A 26 1.90 3.55 -10.14
CA THR A 26 2.36 2.17 -10.34
C THR A 26 3.01 1.60 -9.09
N ALA A 27 3.91 2.37 -8.47
CA ALA A 27 4.57 1.97 -7.24
C ALA A 27 3.56 1.72 -6.12
N TYR A 28 2.58 2.60 -5.95
CA TYR A 28 1.47 2.44 -5.01
C TYR A 28 0.70 1.14 -5.26
N LEU A 29 0.17 0.93 -6.47
CA LEU A 29 -0.65 -0.25 -6.77
C LEU A 29 0.11 -1.57 -6.64
N VAL A 30 1.35 -1.63 -7.12
CA VAL A 30 2.18 -2.84 -7.02
C VAL A 30 2.56 -3.10 -5.57
N ALA A 31 2.94 -2.07 -4.82
CA ALA A 31 3.31 -2.21 -3.42
C ALA A 31 2.11 -2.64 -2.56
N SER A 32 0.93 -2.05 -2.75
CA SER A 32 -0.30 -2.46 -2.05
C SER A 32 -0.72 -3.89 -2.41
N LEU A 33 -0.53 -4.33 -3.67
CA LEU A 33 -0.75 -5.72 -4.03
C LEU A 33 0.23 -6.66 -3.33
N LEU A 34 1.53 -6.32 -3.32
CA LEU A 34 2.55 -7.12 -2.66
C LEU A 34 2.29 -7.24 -1.17
N GLU A 35 1.96 -6.13 -0.51
CA GLU A 35 1.53 -6.09 0.89
C GLU A 35 0.37 -7.08 1.11
N GLY A 36 -0.73 -6.91 0.37
CA GLY A 36 -1.91 -7.76 0.52
C GLY A 36 -1.62 -9.25 0.27
N VAL A 37 -0.78 -9.57 -0.73
CA VAL A 37 -0.34 -10.94 -1.02
C VAL A 37 0.52 -11.50 0.12
N THR A 38 1.45 -10.72 0.65
CA THR A 38 2.29 -11.15 1.77
C THR A 38 1.47 -11.36 3.05
N THR A 39 0.48 -10.50 3.32
CA THR A 39 -0.46 -10.65 4.43
C THR A 39 -1.36 -11.88 4.23
N LEU A 40 -1.84 -12.14 3.02
CA LEU A 40 -2.62 -13.33 2.72
C LEU A 40 -1.77 -14.61 2.86
N ALA A 41 -0.48 -14.56 2.53
CA ALA A 41 0.43 -15.69 2.68
C ALA A 41 0.60 -16.14 4.15
N VAL A 42 0.36 -15.24 5.12
CA VAL A 42 0.37 -15.56 6.56
C VAL A 42 -0.65 -16.65 6.92
N VAL A 43 -1.74 -16.79 6.16
CA VAL A 43 -2.75 -17.86 6.33
C VAL A 43 -2.12 -19.26 6.25
N PHE A 44 -1.01 -19.40 5.52
CA PHE A 44 -0.31 -20.67 5.31
C PHE A 44 0.92 -20.84 6.22
N ALA A 45 1.21 -19.88 7.10
CA ALA A 45 2.34 -20.00 8.01
C ALA A 45 2.13 -21.15 9.01
N PRO A 46 3.05 -22.13 9.09
CA PRO A 46 2.91 -23.30 9.96
C PRO A 46 3.29 -22.99 11.41
N ASN A 47 3.99 -21.89 11.67
CA ASN A 47 4.42 -21.48 13.00
C ASN A 47 4.48 -19.95 13.13
N HIS A 48 4.53 -19.47 14.37
CA HIS A 48 4.57 -18.05 14.68
C HIS A 48 5.83 -17.35 14.15
N ALA A 49 6.98 -18.03 14.13
CA ALA A 49 8.23 -17.44 13.64
C ALA A 49 8.14 -17.07 12.15
N LEU A 50 7.59 -17.96 11.32
CA LEU A 50 7.40 -17.69 9.90
C LEU A 50 6.35 -16.60 9.68
N ALA A 51 5.25 -16.63 10.43
CA ALA A 51 4.23 -15.57 10.36
C ALA A 51 4.83 -14.18 10.68
N THR A 52 5.63 -14.07 11.73
CA THR A 52 6.33 -12.83 12.08
C THR A 52 7.30 -12.40 10.98
N ALA A 53 8.09 -13.32 10.42
CA ALA A 53 9.00 -13.01 9.32
C ALA A 53 8.24 -12.51 8.07
N MET A 54 7.11 -13.14 7.73
CA MET A 54 6.24 -12.73 6.63
C MET A 54 5.65 -11.33 6.86
N LEU A 55 5.23 -11.01 8.08
CA LEU A 55 4.72 -9.67 8.43
C LEU A 55 5.81 -8.60 8.33
N ILE A 56 7.04 -8.89 8.79
CA ILE A 56 8.17 -7.97 8.66
C ILE A 56 8.48 -7.69 7.19
N ILE A 57 8.50 -8.73 6.35
CA ILE A 57 8.73 -8.61 4.91
C ILE A 57 7.58 -7.86 4.25
N GLY A 58 6.33 -8.14 4.64
CA GLY A 58 5.13 -7.51 4.13
C GLY A 58 4.98 -6.03 4.48
N GLY A 59 5.55 -5.60 5.61
CA GLY A 59 5.60 -4.19 5.98
C GLY A 59 6.47 -3.33 5.07
N MET A 60 7.43 -3.90 4.33
CA MET A 60 8.26 -3.11 3.40
C MET A 60 7.43 -2.57 2.21
N PRO A 61 6.65 -3.39 1.49
CA PRO A 61 5.67 -2.90 0.52
C PRO A 61 4.70 -1.86 1.09
N GLU A 62 4.16 -2.06 2.29
CA GLU A 62 3.24 -1.10 2.93
C GLU A 62 3.87 0.30 3.02
N MET A 63 5.11 0.40 3.49
CA MET A 63 5.82 1.69 3.58
C MET A 63 6.02 2.36 2.22
N VAL A 64 6.29 1.57 1.17
CA VAL A 64 6.42 2.08 -0.20
C VAL A 64 5.08 2.58 -0.72
N ALA A 65 3.99 1.84 -0.50
CA ALA A 65 2.64 2.24 -0.88
C ALA A 65 2.25 3.55 -0.19
N PHE A 66 2.47 3.64 1.12
CA PHE A 66 2.22 4.83 1.91
C PHE A 66 2.97 6.05 1.37
N ALA A 67 4.29 5.94 1.17
CA ALA A 67 5.09 7.03 0.64
C ALA A 67 4.64 7.49 -0.76
N ALA A 68 4.34 6.53 -1.66
CA ALA A 68 3.87 6.83 -3.01
C ALA A 68 2.50 7.53 -3.01
N TYR A 69 1.57 7.07 -2.17
CA TYR A 69 0.25 7.66 -2.01
C TYR A 69 0.30 9.11 -1.52
N PHE A 70 1.02 9.38 -0.42
CA PHE A 70 1.15 10.74 0.10
C PHE A 70 1.82 11.68 -0.88
N THR A 71 2.87 11.21 -1.57
CA THR A 71 3.55 11.99 -2.60
C THR A 71 2.61 12.33 -3.75
N LEU A 72 1.77 11.37 -4.18
CA LEU A 72 0.81 11.57 -5.27
C LEU A 72 -0.29 12.56 -4.88
N ILE A 73 -0.80 12.49 -3.64
CA ILE A 73 -1.75 13.49 -3.11
C ILE A 73 -1.13 14.88 -3.13
N GLN A 74 0.08 15.03 -2.61
CA GLN A 74 0.78 16.31 -2.55
C GLN A 74 1.02 16.92 -3.94
N GLN A 75 1.28 16.09 -4.95
CA GLN A 75 1.50 16.54 -6.32
C GLN A 75 0.22 16.87 -7.09
N ARG A 76 -0.90 16.18 -6.78
CA ARG A 76 -2.13 16.25 -7.59
C ARG A 76 -3.20 17.15 -6.98
N LEU A 77 -3.17 17.41 -5.69
CA LEU A 77 -4.17 18.22 -5.00
C LEU A 77 -3.57 19.53 -4.49
N SER A 78 -4.33 20.63 -4.64
CA SER A 78 -4.04 21.88 -3.94
C SER A 78 -4.22 21.71 -2.43
N LEU A 79 -3.59 22.58 -1.63
CA LEU A 79 -3.66 22.51 -0.16
C LEU A 79 -5.10 22.47 0.38
N GLU A 80 -6.00 23.28 -0.18
CA GLU A 80 -7.42 23.28 0.20
C GLU A 80 -8.09 21.93 -0.08
N ARG A 81 -7.82 21.32 -1.24
CA ARG A 81 -8.36 19.99 -1.58
C ARG A 81 -7.75 18.88 -0.74
N GLN A 82 -6.47 19.00 -0.36
CA GLN A 82 -5.84 18.08 0.58
C GLN A 82 -6.52 18.13 1.95
N ALA A 83 -6.84 19.32 2.46
CA ALA A 83 -7.54 19.47 3.74
C ALA A 83 -8.92 18.79 3.72
N VAL A 84 -9.71 19.03 2.67
CA VAL A 84 -11.01 18.36 2.49
C VAL A 84 -10.83 16.85 2.36
N PHE A 85 -9.85 16.40 1.58
CA PHE A 85 -9.56 14.99 1.38
C PHE A 85 -9.21 14.28 2.70
N TYR A 86 -8.32 14.86 3.51
CA TYR A 86 -7.96 14.29 4.81
C TYR A 86 -9.12 14.35 5.82
N ALA A 87 -9.92 15.42 5.81
CA ALA A 87 -11.10 15.53 6.66
C ALA A 87 -12.12 14.42 6.39
N LEU A 88 -12.25 13.98 5.13
CA LEU A 88 -13.10 12.85 4.74
C LEU A 88 -12.42 11.48 4.99
N SER A 89 -11.10 11.41 4.82
CA SER A 89 -10.35 10.16 4.97
C SER A 89 -10.21 9.73 6.43
N LEU A 90 -10.13 10.68 7.37
CA LEU A 90 -9.98 10.39 8.80
C LEU A 90 -11.15 9.54 9.36
N PRO A 91 -12.43 9.93 9.20
CA PRO A 91 -13.55 9.09 9.62
C PRO A 91 -13.57 7.71 8.96
N LEU A 92 -13.15 7.63 7.69
CA LEU A 92 -13.07 6.34 6.99
C LEU A 92 -11.98 5.46 7.60
N MET A 93 -10.81 6.00 7.91
CA MET A 93 -9.76 5.28 8.62
C MET A 93 -10.25 4.79 9.99
N ASP A 94 -10.97 5.62 10.73
CA ASP A 94 -11.54 5.22 12.03
C ASP A 94 -12.52 4.05 11.88
N LEU A 95 -13.37 4.06 10.86
CA LEU A 95 -14.28 2.95 10.57
C LEU A 95 -13.52 1.64 10.26
N PHE A 96 -12.47 1.71 9.44
CA PHE A 96 -11.64 0.54 9.15
C PHE A 96 -10.87 0.07 10.39
N MET A 97 -10.41 0.98 11.24
CA MET A 97 -9.77 0.63 12.50
C MET A 97 -10.74 -0.07 13.45
N VAL A 98 -11.98 0.42 13.57
CA VAL A 98 -13.04 -0.25 14.34
C VAL A 98 -13.33 -1.64 13.77
N ALA A 99 -13.42 -1.79 12.45
CA ALA A 99 -13.61 -3.10 11.81
C ALA A 99 -12.46 -4.07 12.13
N GLY A 100 -11.21 -3.58 12.13
CA GLY A 100 -10.03 -4.35 12.53
C GLY A 100 -10.07 -4.78 14.00
N VAL A 101 -10.46 -3.87 14.90
CA VAL A 101 -10.66 -4.18 16.33
C VAL A 101 -11.75 -5.23 16.52
N LEU A 102 -12.89 -5.09 15.83
CA LEU A 102 -13.98 -6.08 15.88
C LEU A 102 -13.52 -7.46 15.39
N ALA A 103 -12.78 -7.52 14.27
CA ALA A 103 -12.19 -8.76 13.78
C ALA A 103 -11.22 -9.37 14.83
N GLY A 104 -10.43 -8.55 15.51
CA GLY A 104 -9.58 -8.98 16.62
C GLY A 104 -10.39 -9.57 17.78
N THR A 105 -11.47 -8.90 18.19
CA THR A 105 -12.35 -9.39 19.27
C THR A 105 -13.01 -10.73 18.91
N LEU A 106 -13.50 -10.90 17.68
CA LEU A 106 -14.08 -12.15 17.21
C LEU A 106 -13.07 -13.31 17.25
N TYR A 107 -11.80 -13.03 16.96
CA TYR A 107 -10.74 -14.02 17.11
C TYR A 107 -10.50 -14.36 18.59
N SER A 108 -10.37 -13.36 19.46
CA SER A 108 -10.14 -13.56 20.89
C SER A 108 -11.27 -14.33 21.58
N ASP A 109 -12.52 -14.10 21.19
CA ASP A 109 -13.70 -14.78 21.73
C ASP A 109 -13.94 -16.16 21.10
N GLY A 110 -13.07 -16.60 20.17
CA GLY A 110 -13.13 -17.92 19.54
C GLY A 110 -14.18 -18.07 18.43
N TRP A 111 -14.85 -16.98 18.03
CA TRP A 111 -15.82 -16.96 16.93
C TRP A 111 -15.16 -17.00 15.55
N MET A 112 -13.87 -16.68 15.48
CA MET A 112 -13.08 -16.68 14.26
C MET A 112 -11.72 -17.35 14.49
N THR A 113 -11.26 -18.13 13.54
CA THR A 113 -9.91 -18.71 13.56
C THR A 113 -8.86 -17.71 13.09
N LEU A 114 -7.60 -17.89 13.50
CA LEU A 114 -6.49 -17.03 13.06
C LEU A 114 -6.34 -17.02 11.52
N ARG A 115 -6.64 -18.14 10.85
CA ARG A 115 -6.62 -18.23 9.38
C ARG A 115 -7.70 -17.36 8.74
N GLN A 116 -8.92 -17.37 9.29
CA GLN A 116 -10.02 -16.52 8.80
C GLN A 116 -9.69 -15.04 9.00
N PHE A 117 -9.11 -14.66 10.14
CA PHE A 117 -8.66 -13.30 10.40
C PHE A 117 -7.69 -12.81 9.31
N TRP A 118 -6.60 -13.55 9.08
CA TRP A 118 -5.59 -13.17 8.09
C TRP A 118 -6.11 -13.22 6.65
N PHE A 119 -7.03 -14.14 6.35
CA PHE A 119 -7.69 -14.19 5.06
C PHE A 119 -8.52 -12.93 4.80
N ILE A 120 -9.33 -12.50 5.77
CA ILE A 120 -10.12 -11.27 5.67
C ILE A 120 -9.21 -10.06 5.53
N ALA A 121 -8.17 -9.95 6.37
CA ALA A 121 -7.20 -8.86 6.31
C ALA A 121 -6.52 -8.78 4.93
N GLY A 122 -5.94 -9.88 4.44
CA GLY A 122 -5.30 -9.93 3.13
C GLY A 122 -6.26 -9.65 1.96
N ALA A 123 -7.45 -10.24 1.99
CA ALA A 123 -8.47 -10.00 0.95
C ALA A 123 -8.92 -8.53 0.93
N SER A 124 -9.10 -7.90 2.10
CA SER A 124 -9.49 -6.49 2.21
C SER A 124 -8.43 -5.53 1.68
N ALA A 125 -7.14 -5.91 1.75
CA ALA A 125 -6.04 -5.14 1.17
C ALA A 125 -5.95 -5.32 -0.36
N ILE A 126 -6.19 -6.54 -0.87
CA ILE A 126 -6.04 -6.85 -2.30
C ILE A 126 -7.23 -6.35 -3.13
N LEU A 127 -8.46 -6.64 -2.70
CA LEU A 127 -9.68 -6.46 -3.50
C LEU A 127 -9.86 -5.03 -4.02
N PRO A 128 -9.63 -3.95 -3.24
CA PRO A 128 -9.77 -2.58 -3.74
C PRO A 128 -8.74 -2.22 -4.82
N VAL A 129 -7.57 -2.88 -4.83
CA VAL A 129 -6.44 -2.58 -5.73
C VAL A 129 -6.59 -3.28 -7.08
N LEU A 130 -7.21 -4.46 -7.12
CA LEU A 130 -7.34 -5.29 -8.33
C LEU A 130 -7.96 -4.57 -9.53
N PRO A 131 -9.08 -3.82 -9.42
CA PRO A 131 -9.66 -3.12 -10.56
C PRO A 131 -8.68 -2.14 -11.19
N PHE A 132 -7.90 -1.41 -10.39
CA PHE A 132 -6.96 -0.40 -10.87
C PHE A 132 -5.71 -1.00 -11.53
N LEU A 133 -5.35 -2.23 -11.16
CA LEU A 133 -4.31 -2.99 -11.85
C LEU A 133 -4.82 -3.58 -13.17
N ALA A 134 -6.04 -4.11 -13.17
CA ALA A 134 -6.67 -4.71 -14.36
C ALA A 134 -7.03 -3.66 -15.43
N TRP A 135 -7.43 -2.45 -15.01
CA TRP A 135 -7.86 -1.38 -15.93
C TRP A 135 -6.70 -0.57 -16.52
N ARG A 136 -5.44 -1.01 -16.42
CA ARG A 136 -4.38 -0.35 -17.16
C ARG A 136 -4.61 -0.58 -18.65
N PRO A 137 -4.85 0.48 -19.46
CA PRO A 137 -4.73 0.31 -20.88
C PRO A 137 -3.27 -0.06 -21.14
N LEU A 138 -3.04 -1.16 -21.85
CA LEU A 138 -1.81 -1.35 -22.63
C LEU A 138 -1.71 -0.20 -23.64
N SER A 139 -1.32 0.98 -23.20
CA SER A 139 -1.04 2.12 -24.04
C SER A 139 0.43 2.47 -23.83
N ARG A 140 1.27 1.84 -24.67
CA ARG A 140 2.47 2.39 -25.30
C ARG A 140 3.13 1.34 -26.18
N SER A 141 2.60 1.19 -27.40
CA SER A 141 3.43 0.95 -28.59
C SER A 141 2.94 1.86 -29.73
N THR A 142 3.41 3.10 -29.69
CA THR A 142 3.58 3.97 -30.85
C THR A 142 4.95 4.60 -30.70
#